data_AF-W2TT36-F1
#
_entry.id   AF-W2TT36-F1
#
_cell.length_a   1.000
_cell.length_b   1.000
_cell.length_c   1.000
_cell.angle_alpha   90.00
_cell.angle_beta   90.00
_cell.angle_gamma   90.00
#
_symmetry.space_group_name_H-M   'P 1'
#
loop_
_entity.id
_entity.type
_entity.pdbx_description
1 polymer ?
#
loop_
_entity_poly.entity_id
_entity_poly.type
_entity_poly.pdbx_seq_one_letter_code
_entity_poly.pdbx_strand_id
1 'polypeptide(L)'
;MEEGSNKICSLACTPNGVKLAVVGRDRIITLIDEKGDVKDRFNSKPLDNKYGKRSYIIKCICFSPDSSKLALGQSDNVDKIPLEESKKVQ
;
A
#
# COMPACT_ATOMS: atom_id res chain seq x y z
N MET A 1 23.69 -7.88 -9.80
CA MET A 1 22.90 -6.82 -9.15
C MET A 1 21.63 -6.66 -9.94
N GLU A 2 20.54 -7.27 -9.48
CA GLU A 2 19.24 -7.10 -10.13
C GLU A 2 18.64 -5.76 -9.64
N GLU A 3 19.10 -4.66 -10.23
CA GLU A 3 18.34 -3.39 -10.20
C GLU A 3 17.13 -3.56 -11.13
N GLY A 4 16.22 -4.46 -10.75
CA GLY A 4 14.88 -4.46 -11.32
C GLY A 4 14.24 -3.16 -10.86
N SER A 5 14.13 -2.18 -11.77
CA SER A 5 13.44 -0.91 -11.52
C SER A 5 11.99 -1.17 -11.08
N ASN A 6 11.79 -1.36 -9.78
CA ASN A 6 10.47 -1.50 -9.20
C ASN A 6 9.83 -0.12 -9.24
N LYS A 7 9.12 0.13 -10.35
CA LYS A 7 8.40 1.37 -10.57
C LYS A 7 7.47 1.61 -9.37
N ILE A 8 7.65 2.75 -8.73
CA ILE A 8 6.76 3.23 -7.68
C ILE A 8 5.42 3.51 -8.34
N CYS A 9 4.35 2.95 -7.78
CA CYS A 9 2.99 3.17 -8.25
C CYS A 9 2.36 4.38 -7.55
N SER A 10 2.58 4.52 -6.25
CA SER A 10 2.01 5.60 -5.44
C SER A 10 2.80 5.80 -4.16
N LEU A 11 2.67 6.99 -3.58
CA LEU A 11 3.18 7.36 -2.27
C LEU A 11 2.12 8.16 -1.51
N ALA A 12 2.10 8.08 -0.20
CA ALA A 12 1.24 8.88 0.66
C ALA A 12 1.94 9.15 2.00
N CYS A 13 1.83 10.37 2.52
CA CYS A 13 2.25 10.70 3.89
C CYS A 13 1.03 10.68 4.82
N THR A 14 1.26 10.35 6.09
CA THR A 14 0.24 10.56 7.11
C THR A 14 0.04 12.06 7.34
N PRO A 15 -1.19 12.53 7.61
CA PRO A 15 -1.47 13.93 7.91
C PRO A 15 -0.65 14.50 9.09
N ASN A 16 -0.25 13.65 10.04
CA ASN A 16 0.62 14.04 11.16
C ASN A 16 2.12 14.12 10.80
N GLY A 17 2.52 13.76 9.58
CA GLY A 17 3.89 13.82 9.08
C GLY A 17 4.84 12.71 9.55
N VAL A 18 4.39 11.81 10.43
CA VAL A 18 5.26 10.83 11.10
C VAL A 18 5.61 9.63 10.21
N LYS A 19 4.76 9.29 9.24
CA LYS A 19 4.91 8.11 8.39
C LYS A 19 4.74 8.44 6.92
N LEU A 20 5.57 7.81 6.09
CA LEU A 20 5.49 7.79 4.63
C LEU A 20 5.24 6.35 4.17
N ALA A 21 4.18 6.14 3.41
CA ALA A 21 3.92 4.89 2.73
C ALA A 21 4.36 5.01 1.27
N VAL A 22 5.06 3.99 0.79
CA VAL A 22 5.48 3.85 -0.61
C VAL A 22 5.05 2.48 -1.10
N VAL A 23 4.45 2.42 -2.28
CA VAL A 23 4.08 1.16 -2.91
C VAL A 23 4.68 1.03 -4.31
N GLY A 24 5.29 -0.13 -4.57
CA GLY A 24 5.84 -0.49 -5.87
C GLY A 24 4.92 -1.42 -6.68
N ARG A 25 5.33 -1.70 -7.92
CA ARG A 25 4.66 -2.68 -8.79
C ARG A 25 4.78 -4.12 -8.29
N ASP A 26 5.73 -4.38 -7.40
CA ASP A 26 5.88 -5.61 -6.63
C ASP A 26 4.73 -5.83 -5.62
N ARG A 27 3.90 -4.81 -5.39
CA ARG A 27 2.77 -4.77 -4.44
C ARG A 27 3.22 -4.88 -2.99
N ILE A 28 4.47 -4.47 -2.73
CA ILE A 28 5.01 -4.34 -1.40
C ILE A 28 4.76 -2.90 -0.97
N ILE A 29 4.03 -2.73 0.13
CA ILE A 29 3.86 -1.44 0.79
C ILE A 29 4.99 -1.34 1.81
N THR A 30 5.80 -0.30 1.70
CA THR A 30 6.85 0.04 2.65
C THR A 30 6.43 1.26 3.45
N LEU A 31 6.45 1.14 4.78
CA LEU A 31 6.28 2.24 5.71
C LEU A 31 7.65 2.73 6.16
N ILE A 32 7.85 4.02 6.03
CA ILE A 32 9.07 4.74 6.36
C ILE A 32 8.69 5.78 7.41
N ASP A 33 9.53 5.98 8.41
CA ASP A 33 9.33 7.09 9.35
C ASP A 33 9.89 8.42 8.82
N GLU A 34 9.66 9.48 9.57
CA GLU A 34 10.20 10.81 9.34
C GLU A 34 11.74 10.88 9.28
N LYS A 35 12.45 9.89 9.84
CA LYS A 35 13.92 9.80 9.83
C LYS A 35 14.46 9.05 8.61
N GLY A 36 13.58 8.47 7.80
CA GLY A 36 13.93 7.66 6.64
C GLY A 36 14.12 6.17 6.96
N ASP A 37 13.86 5.74 8.19
CA ASP A 37 13.97 4.35 8.59
C ASP A 37 12.74 3.57 8.13
N VAL A 38 12.98 2.41 7.51
CA VAL A 38 11.91 1.48 7.15
C VAL A 38 11.38 0.84 8.42
N LYS A 39 10.15 1.19 8.80
CA LYS A 39 9.47 0.63 9.97
C LYS A 39 8.85 -0.72 9.66
N ASP A 40 8.23 -0.84 8.50
CA ASP A 40 7.46 -2.03 8.15
C ASP A 40 7.38 -2.23 6.63
N ARG A 41 7.19 -3.48 6.22
CA ARG A 41 6.94 -3.89 4.84
C ARG A 41 5.91 -4.99 4.81
N PHE A 42 4.79 -4.75 4.14
CA PHE A 42 3.74 -5.74 3.99
C PHE A 42 3.25 -5.88 2.56
N ASN A 43 2.79 -7.09 2.23
CA ASN A 43 2.25 -7.41 0.92
C ASN A 43 0.74 -7.18 0.89
N SER A 44 0.23 -6.60 -0.19
CA SER A 44 -1.20 -6.66 -0.46
C SER A 44 -1.61 -8.08 -0.86
N LYS A 45 -2.90 -8.39 -0.67
CA LYS A 45 -3.49 -9.67 -1.09
C LYS A 45 -4.59 -9.37 -2.12
N PRO A 46 -4.79 -10.25 -3.11
CA PRO A 46 -5.91 -10.12 -4.04
C PRO A 46 -7.23 -10.22 -3.28
N LEU A 47 -8.30 -9.66 -3.85
CA LEU A 47 -9.63 -9.69 -3.25
C LEU A 47 -10.13 -11.12 -2.99
N ASP A 48 -9.89 -12.02 -3.94
CA ASP A 48 -10.20 -13.43 -3.81
C ASP A 48 -8.90 -14.23 -3.97
N ASN A 49 -8.62 -15.08 -2.99
CA ASN A 49 -7.42 -15.89 -2.94
C ASN A 49 -7.36 -16.93 -4.06
N LYS A 50 -8.48 -17.17 -4.76
CA LYS A 50 -8.52 -17.96 -6.00
C LYS A 50 -7.79 -17.27 -7.16
N TYR A 51 -7.66 -15.95 -7.12
CA TYR A 51 -6.90 -15.20 -8.11
C TYR A 51 -5.43 -15.15 -7.69
N GLY A 52 -4.54 -15.54 -8.61
CA GLY A 52 -3.10 -15.58 -8.34
C GLY A 52 -2.51 -14.19 -8.09
N LYS A 53 -1.27 -14.14 -7.58
CA LYS A 53 -0.58 -12.89 -7.17
C LYS A 53 -0.45 -11.80 -8.26
N ARG A 54 -0.72 -12.11 -9.53
CA ARG A 54 -0.66 -11.14 -10.67
C ARG A 54 -2.05 -10.68 -11.14
N SER A 55 -3.13 -11.05 -10.46
CA SER A 55 -4.48 -10.71 -10.90
C SER A 55 -4.84 -9.24 -10.77
N TYR A 56 -4.05 -8.46 -10.02
CA TYR A 56 -4.34 -7.06 -9.75
C TYR A 56 -3.08 -6.21 -9.65
N ILE A 57 -3.29 -4.90 -9.81
CA ILE A 57 -2.30 -3.86 -9.58
C ILE A 57 -2.85 -2.86 -8.57
N ILE A 58 -1.97 -2.29 -7.75
CA ILE A 58 -2.30 -1.13 -6.91
C ILE A 58 -2.10 0.12 -7.77
N LYS A 59 -3.12 0.97 -7.83
CA LYS A 59 -3.09 2.25 -8.55
C LYS A 59 -2.77 3.42 -7.64
N CYS A 60 -3.28 3.42 -6.40
CA CYS A 60 -3.11 4.51 -5.46
C CYS A 60 -3.18 4.04 -4.02
N ILE A 61 -2.64 4.86 -3.10
CA ILE A 61 -2.73 4.66 -1.65
C ILE A 61 -3.08 5.98 -0.97
N CYS A 62 -3.77 5.93 0.17
CA CYS A 62 -4.12 7.13 0.93
C CYS A 62 -4.21 6.81 2.42
N PHE A 63 -3.64 7.66 3.27
CA PHE A 63 -3.80 7.53 4.73
C PHE A 63 -5.14 8.10 5.18
N SER A 64 -5.68 7.51 6.25
CA SER A 64 -6.82 8.08 6.94
C SER A 64 -6.45 9.41 7.62
N PRO A 65 -7.43 10.31 7.83
CA PRO A 65 -7.20 11.60 8.49
C PRO A 65 -6.61 11.46 9.90
N ASP A 66 -6.98 10.39 10.61
CA ASP A 66 -6.48 10.07 11.96
C ASP A 66 -5.10 9.36 11.95
N SER A 67 -4.47 9.21 10.78
CA SER A 67 -3.15 8.57 10.59
C SER A 67 -3.07 7.10 11.07
N SER A 68 -4.21 6.44 11.31
CA SER A 68 -4.26 5.08 11.87
C SER A 68 -4.36 3.98 10.81
N LYS A 69 -4.91 4.30 9.63
CA LYS A 69 -5.24 3.35 8.56
C LYS A 69 -4.66 3.81 7.22
N LEU A 70 -4.40 2.85 6.33
CA LEU A 70 -3.97 3.09 4.96
C LEU A 70 -4.93 2.40 4.00
N ALA A 71 -5.57 3.16 3.12
CA ALA A 71 -6.40 2.66 2.04
C ALA A 71 -5.55 2.37 0.80
N LEU A 72 -5.90 1.29 0.08
CA LEU A 72 -5.25 0.88 -1.16
C LEU A 72 -6.31 0.80 -2.28
N GLY A 73 -6.11 1.54 -3.36
CA GLY A 73 -6.93 1.44 -4.57
C GLY A 73 -6.34 0.43 -5.53
N GLN A 74 -7.01 -0.71 -5.73
CA GLN A 74 -6.56 -1.80 -6.59
C GLN A 74 -7.50 -2.05 -7.77
N SER A 75 -6.98 -2.61 -8.88
CA SER A 75 -7.72 -2.76 -10.14
C SER A 75 -8.81 -3.84 -10.12
N ASP A 76 -8.69 -4.83 -9.25
CA ASP A 76 -9.66 -5.93 -9.09
C ASP A 76 -10.88 -5.54 -8.23
N ASN A 77 -10.94 -4.30 -7.72
CA ASN A 77 -11.98 -3.83 -6.80
C ASN A 77 -13.00 -2.87 -7.43
N VAL A 78 -13.31 -3.01 -8.73
CA VAL A 78 -14.24 -2.10 -9.45
C VAL A 78 -15.65 -2.06 -8.82
N ASP A 79 -16.07 -3.10 -8.09
CA ASP A 79 -17.46 -3.22 -7.59
C ASP A 79 -17.66 -2.97 -6.09
N LYS A 80 -16.63 -2.53 -5.37
CA LYS A 80 -16.80 -2.13 -3.97
C LYS A 80 -15.87 -0.97 -3.66
N ILE A 81 -16.46 0.17 -3.33
CA ILE A 81 -15.80 1.24 -2.59
C ILE A 81 -16.11 0.97 -1.10
N PRO A 82 -15.44 0.05 -0.39
CA PRO A 82 -15.48 0.12 1.04
C PRO A 82 -14.49 1.23 1.42
N LEU A 83 -15.04 2.32 1.93
CA LEU A 83 -14.35 3.02 3.00
C LEU A 83 -13.94 1.93 4.00
N GLU A 84 -12.63 1.78 4.19
CA GLU A 84 -12.01 0.88 5.16
C GLU A 84 -11.77 -0.58 4.72
N GLU A 85 -10.59 -0.85 4.15
CA GLU A 85 -9.82 -2.02 4.59
C GLU A 85 -8.71 -1.56 5.53
N SER A 86 -9.03 -1.53 6.82
CA SER A 86 -8.06 -1.45 7.90
C SER A 86 -7.20 -2.70 7.91
N LYS A 87 -6.08 -2.72 7.18
CA LYS A 87 -4.99 -3.60 7.61
C LYS A 87 -4.34 -2.97 8.82
N LYS A 88 -4.67 -3.53 9.99
CA LYS A 88 -3.94 -3.27 11.23
C LYS A 88 -2.48 -3.62 10.96
N VAL A 89 -1.62 -2.61 11.00
CA VAL A 89 -0.17 -2.82 11.10
C VAL A 89 0.01 -3.63 12.39
N GLN A 90 0.47 -4.87 12.24
CA GLN A 90 0.73 -5.77 13.36
C GLN A 90 2.20 -5.66 13.77
#